data_AF-A0A1V0PW30-F1
#
_entry.id   AF-A0A1V0PW30-F1
#
_cell.length_a   1.000
_cell.length_b   1.000
_cell.length_c   1.000
_cell.angle_alpha   90.00
_cell.angle_beta   90.00
_cell.angle_gamma   90.00
#
_symmetry.space_group_name_H-M   'P 1'
#
loop_
_entity.id
_entity.type
_entity.pdbx_description
1 polymer ?
#
loop_
_entity_poly.entity_id
_entity_poly.type
_entity_poly.pdbx_seq_one_letter_code
_entity_poly.pdbx_strand_id
1 'polypeptide(L)'
;MQALADCLEDDPERDILLVGHTDDVGGLDGNVALSRKRAQAVRRYLIDRLGVAPERLSAEGVGFLAPLSGNLTEEGRQQNRRVEAVLRLSR
;
A
#
# COMPACT_ATOMS: atom_id res chain seq x y z
N MET A 1 -4.52 -2.88 10.46
CA MET A 1 -5.76 -2.80 9.67
C MET A 1 -6.81 -1.97 10.40
N GLN A 2 -7.27 -2.35 11.60
CA GLN A 2 -8.26 -1.56 12.36
C GLN A 2 -7.83 -0.09 12.56
N ALA A 3 -6.58 0.15 13.00
CA ALA A 3 -6.04 1.50 13.15
C ALA A 3 -6.10 2.38 11.87
N LEU A 4 -6.15 1.80 10.67
CA LEU A 4 -6.31 2.58 9.43
C LEU A 4 -7.78 3.00 9.23
N ALA A 5 -8.73 2.13 9.61
CA ALA A 5 -10.15 2.49 9.62
C ALA A 5 -10.42 3.56 10.68
N ASP A 6 -9.93 3.35 11.91
CA ASP A 6 -10.08 4.31 13.02
C ASP A 6 -9.52 5.70 12.62
N CYS A 7 -8.33 5.74 11.99
CA CYS A 7 -7.71 6.99 11.53
C CYS A 7 -8.56 7.77 10.51
N LEU A 8 -9.33 7.06 9.68
CA LEU A 8 -10.27 7.66 8.74
C LEU A 8 -11.58 8.06 9.44
N GLU A 9 -12.06 7.30 10.43
CA GLU A 9 -13.23 7.65 11.23
C GLU A 9 -13.01 8.92 12.06
N ASP A 10 -11.81 9.10 12.61
CA ASP A 10 -11.42 10.25 13.44
C ASP A 10 -11.50 11.59 12.70
N ASP A 11 -11.38 11.58 11.37
CA ASP A 11 -11.29 12.81 10.57
C ASP A 11 -11.84 12.57 9.16
N PRO A 12 -13.01 13.12 8.81
CA PRO A 12 -13.63 12.92 7.51
C PRO A 12 -12.85 13.56 6.35
N GLU A 13 -11.92 14.48 6.60
CA GLU A 13 -11.06 15.10 5.58
C GLU A 13 -9.82 14.27 5.25
N ARG A 14 -9.65 13.10 5.88
CA ARG A 14 -8.54 12.20 5.55
C ARG A 14 -8.92 11.22 4.46
N ASP A 15 -7.97 10.96 3.59
CA ASP A 15 -7.97 9.81 2.72
C ASP A 15 -6.66 9.02 2.93
N ILE A 16 -6.63 7.77 2.49
CA ILE A 16 -5.43 6.94 2.47
C ILE A 16 -5.10 6.56 1.03
N LEU A 17 -3.84 6.76 0.65
CA LEU A 17 -3.21 6.13 -0.51
C LEU A 17 -2.42 4.91 -0.04
N LEU A 18 -2.77 3.74 -0.54
CA LEU A 18 -2.03 2.50 -0.32
C LEU A 18 -1.00 2.33 -1.44
N VAL A 19 0.28 2.22 -1.10
CA VAL A 19 1.36 2.06 -2.08
C VAL A 19 2.02 0.70 -1.87
N GLY A 20 1.94 -0.15 -2.88
CA GLY A 20 2.63 -1.44 -2.86
C GLY A 20 4.07 -1.32 -3.34
N HIS A 21 4.93 -2.15 -2.75
CA HIS A 21 6.35 -2.26 -3.10
C HIS A 21 6.74 -3.74 -3.29
N THR A 22 7.83 -3.96 -4.02
CA THR A 22 8.46 -5.26 -4.20
C THR A 22 9.95 -5.17 -3.90
N ASP A 23 10.60 -6.33 -3.75
CA ASP A 23 12.04 -6.42 -3.97
C ASP A 23 12.35 -6.33 -5.48
N ASP A 24 13.64 -6.37 -5.81
CA ASP A 24 14.15 -6.22 -7.18
C ASP A 24 14.17 -7.52 -8.01
N VAL A 25 13.52 -8.58 -7.53
CA VAL A 25 13.50 -9.85 -8.26
C VAL A 25 12.44 -9.80 -9.37
N GLY A 26 12.88 -9.92 -10.62
CA GLY A 26 12.02 -9.96 -11.81
C GLY A 26 11.88 -8.62 -12.55
N GLY A 27 11.08 -8.60 -13.62
CA GLY A 27 10.93 -7.43 -14.48
C GLY A 27 10.09 -6.31 -13.86
N LEU A 28 10.34 -5.06 -14.28
CA LEU A 28 9.66 -3.87 -13.78
C LEU A 28 8.13 -3.97 -13.89
N ASP A 29 7.60 -4.27 -15.08
CA ASP A 29 6.15 -4.34 -15.31
C ASP A 29 5.47 -5.37 -14.42
N GLY A 30 6.12 -6.53 -14.24
CA GLY A 30 5.65 -7.60 -13.35
C GLY A 30 5.62 -7.15 -11.89
N ASN A 31 6.66 -6.44 -11.46
CA ASN A 31 6.76 -5.91 -10.10
C ASN A 31 5.78 -4.76 -9.83
N VAL A 32 5.55 -3.87 -10.79
CA VAL A 32 4.51 -2.83 -10.72
C VAL A 32 3.13 -3.47 -10.63
N ALA A 33 2.84 -4.49 -11.44
CA ALA A 33 1.57 -5.21 -11.36
C ALA A 33 1.39 -5.96 -10.03
N LEU A 34 2.44 -6.62 -9.52
CA LEU A 34 2.41 -7.35 -8.25
C LEU A 34 2.21 -6.41 -7.06
N SER A 35 2.97 -5.33 -7.00
CA SER A 35 2.82 -4.32 -5.94
C SER A 35 1.42 -3.70 -5.93
N ARG A 36 0.88 -3.32 -7.11
CA ARG A 36 -0.49 -2.80 -7.21
C ARG A 36 -1.53 -3.82 -6.72
N LYS A 37 -1.40 -5.10 -7.11
CA LYS A 37 -2.28 -6.18 -6.63
C LYS A 37 -2.26 -6.31 -5.10
N ARG A 38 -1.09 -6.18 -4.47
CA ARG A 38 -0.95 -6.22 -3.00
C ARG A 38 -1.65 -5.03 -2.35
N ALA A 39 -1.44 -3.81 -2.85
CA ALA A 39 -2.12 -2.61 -2.34
C ALA A 39 -3.65 -2.72 -2.50
N GLN A 40 -4.13 -3.23 -3.63
CA GLN A 40 -5.55 -3.49 -3.87
C GLN A 40 -6.14 -4.54 -2.91
N ALA A 41 -5.38 -5.55 -2.52
CA ALA A 41 -5.82 -6.53 -1.52
C ALA A 41 -6.04 -5.88 -0.15
N VAL A 42 -5.15 -4.98 0.27
CA VAL A 42 -5.31 -4.18 1.49
C VAL A 42 -6.53 -3.27 1.39
N ARG A 43 -6.69 -2.55 0.26
CA ARG A 43 -7.88 -1.71 0.00
C ARG A 43 -9.18 -2.50 0.14
N ARG A 44 -9.25 -3.66 -0.53
CA ARG A 44 -10.43 -4.52 -0.48
C ARG A 44 -10.71 -5.04 0.92
N TYR A 45 -9.69 -5.38 1.69
CA TYR A 45 -9.90 -5.76 3.09
C TYR A 45 -10.53 -4.61 3.90
N LEU A 46 -10.03 -3.38 3.76
CA LEU A 46 -10.57 -2.22 4.49
C LEU A 46 -12.05 -1.96 4.12
N ILE A 47 -12.41 -2.12 2.86
CA ILE A 47 -13.80 -1.96 2.39
C ILE A 47 -14.66 -3.12 2.90
N ASP A 48 -14.31 -4.36 2.53
CA ASP A 48 -15.19 -5.52 2.71
C ASP A 48 -15.30 -5.97 4.17
N ARG A 49 -14.25 -5.73 4.99
CA ARG A 49 -14.19 -6.19 6.37
C ARG A 49 -14.39 -5.08 7.40
N LEU A 50 -13.97 -3.86 7.08
CA LEU A 50 -14.03 -2.73 8.02
C LEU A 50 -15.01 -1.63 7.58
N GLY A 51 -15.66 -1.76 6.42
CA GLY A 51 -16.71 -0.82 5.99
C GLY A 51 -16.19 0.56 5.57
N VAL A 52 -14.89 0.71 5.33
CA VAL A 52 -14.32 1.99 4.88
C VAL A 52 -14.88 2.35 3.50
N ALA A 53 -15.34 3.59 3.34
CA ALA A 53 -15.86 4.10 2.07
C ALA A 53 -14.81 3.97 0.94
N PRO A 54 -15.14 3.33 -0.20
CA PRO A 54 -14.18 3.07 -1.28
C PRO A 54 -13.50 4.33 -1.84
N GLU A 55 -14.15 5.48 -1.77
CA GLU A 55 -13.69 6.77 -2.28
C GLU A 55 -12.54 7.34 -1.43
N ARG A 56 -12.48 6.96 -0.15
CA ARG A 56 -11.44 7.38 0.80
C ARG A 56 -10.13 6.61 0.66
N LEU A 57 -10.11 5.62 -0.24
CA LEU A 57 -8.99 4.70 -0.43
C LEU A 57 -8.57 4.65 -1.90
N SER A 58 -7.31 5.00 -2.18
CA SER A 58 -6.63 4.72 -3.44
C SER A 58 -5.56 3.63 -3.26
N ALA A 59 -5.20 2.93 -4.34
CA ALA A 59 -4.21 1.85 -4.29
C ALA A 59 -3.33 1.84 -5.55
N GLU A 60 -2.04 2.05 -5.36
CA GLU A 60 -1.02 2.07 -6.43
C GLU A 60 0.12 1.10 -6.15
N GLY A 61 0.92 0.83 -7.18
CA GLY A 61 2.10 -0.02 -7.08
C GLY A 61 3.29 0.62 -7.79
N VAL A 62 4.44 0.63 -7.14
CA VAL A 62 5.68 1.23 -7.68
C VAL A 62 6.77 0.21 -7.97
N GLY A 63 6.48 -1.09 -7.79
CA GLY A 63 7.47 -2.15 -7.91
C GLY A 63 8.63 -1.93 -6.94
N PHE A 64 9.86 -2.06 -7.44
CA PHE A 64 11.10 -1.89 -6.67
C PHE A 64 11.72 -0.50 -6.78
N LEU A 65 11.01 0.48 -7.37
CA LEU A 65 11.57 1.81 -7.64
C LEU A 65 11.70 2.71 -6.40
N ALA A 66 11.13 2.30 -5.26
CA ALA A 66 11.22 3.01 -3.98
C ALA A 66 11.58 2.03 -2.84
N PRO A 67 12.82 1.51 -2.81
CA PRO A 67 13.26 0.57 -1.79
C PRO A 67 13.40 1.27 -0.44
N LEU A 68 12.98 0.58 0.62
CA LEU A 68 13.23 1.00 2.01
C LEU A 68 14.63 0.57 2.46
N SER A 69 15.14 -0.52 1.88
CA SER A 69 16.43 -1.13 2.22
C SER A 69 17.11 -1.71 0.98
N GLY A 70 18.41 -2.00 1.04
CA GLY A 70 19.14 -2.61 -0.07
C GLY A 70 18.69 -4.05 -0.33
N ASN A 71 18.61 -4.48 -1.60
CA ASN A 71 18.15 -5.84 -1.96
C ASN A 71 19.25 -6.92 -1.93
N LEU A 72 20.47 -6.58 -1.49
CA LEU A 72 21.60 -7.51 -1.45
C LEU A 72 21.40 -8.66 -0.45
N THR A 73 20.61 -8.44 0.61
CA THR A 73 20.30 -9.45 1.63
C THR A 73 18.83 -9.84 1.60
N GLU A 74 18.51 -11.02 2.14
CA GLU A 74 17.11 -11.45 2.22
C GLU A 74 16.32 -10.55 3.17
N GLU A 75 16.94 -10.09 4.25
CA GLU A 75 16.34 -9.17 5.21
C GLU A 75 15.93 -7.85 4.54
N GLY A 76 16.80 -7.29 3.68
CA GLY A 76 16.48 -6.08 2.93
C GLY A 76 15.36 -6.30 1.91
N ARG A 77 15.35 -7.45 1.22
CA ARG A 77 14.24 -7.82 0.32
C ARG A 77 12.92 -8.00 1.06
N GLN A 78 12.92 -8.63 2.22
CA GLN A 78 11.73 -8.76 3.08
C GLN A 78 11.14 -7.39 3.43
N GLN A 79 11.98 -6.42 3.80
CA GLN A 79 11.55 -5.05 4.09
C GLN A 79 10.96 -4.35 2.86
N ASN A 80 11.45 -4.66 1.66
CA ASN A 80 10.93 -4.08 0.42
C ASN A 80 9.59 -4.65 -0.03
N ARG A 81 9.27 -5.90 0.33
CA ARG A 81 7.97 -6.54 0.04
C ARG A 81 6.88 -6.06 1.01
N ARG A 82 6.40 -4.83 0.84
CA ARG A 82 5.46 -4.16 1.75
C ARG A 82 4.32 -3.42 1.04
N VAL A 83 3.35 -2.96 1.83
CA VAL A 83 2.38 -1.94 1.43
C VAL A 83 2.45 -0.82 2.46
N GLU A 84 2.65 0.41 2.00
CA GLU A 84 2.60 1.62 2.84
C GLU A 84 1.21 2.25 2.77
N ALA A 85 0.77 2.85 3.88
CA ALA A 85 -0.44 3.66 3.93
C ALA A 85 -0.04 5.12 4.13
N VAL A 86 -0.34 5.96 3.14
CA VAL A 86 -0.02 7.39 3.13
C VAL A 86 -1.29 8.17 3.40
N LEU A 87 -1.32 8.91 4.50
CA LEU A 87 -2.41 9.83 4.81
C LEU A 87 -2.33 11.06 3.90
N ARG A 88 -3.45 11.42 3.28
CA ARG A 88 -3.60 12.62 2.45
C ARG A 88 -4.84 13.38 2.90
N LEU A 89 -4.80 14.71 2.81
CA LEU A 89 -5.96 15.55 3.07
C LEU A 89 -6.80 15.63 1.78
N SER A 90 -8.08 15.31 1.86
CA SER A 90 -9.06 15.63 0.83
C SER A 90 -9.37 17.13 0.92
N ARG A 91 -9.13 17.87 -0.16
CA ARG A 91 -9.52 19.29 -0.26
C ARG A 91 -11.02 19.43 -0.52
#